data_AF-A0A6A3VHH9-F1
#
_entry.id   AF-A0A6A3VHH9-F1
#
_cell.length_a   1.000
_cell.length_b   1.000
_cell.length_c   1.000
_cell.angle_alpha   90.00
_cell.angle_beta   90.00
_cell.angle_gamma   90.00
#
_symmetry.space_group_name_H-M   'P 1'
#
loop_
_entity.id
_entity.type
_entity.pdbx_description
1 polymer ?
#
loop_
_entity_poly.entity_id
_entity_poly.type
_entity_poly.pdbx_seq_one_letter_code
_entity_poly.pdbx_strand_id
1 'polypeptide(L)'
;MRAYQTYVHALSAFYTATTKPYIMPVSARIEERTCNLICMYELNKDPSWVSEAEWVAYFLEALKPEQEDYTAIDEAMKNLKLKTTFPDAKSRMGQLRADMHKILDQHNGENIFFQKEQKKLVQYLVAALEPEDFREAIRKRLALDQHKDMRKDVVSCYKWILELLMAYLQWNPSS
;
A
#
# COMPACT_ATOMS: atom_id res chain seq x y z
N MET A 1 3.96 -7.26 13.49
CA MET A 1 4.14 -8.08 12.27
C MET A 1 5.04 -7.49 11.20
N ARG A 2 4.97 -6.19 10.86
CA ARG A 2 5.84 -5.61 9.81
C ARG A 2 7.33 -5.89 10.03
N ALA A 3 7.86 -5.60 11.22
CA ALA A 3 9.25 -5.88 11.57
C ALA A 3 9.62 -7.37 11.43
N TYR A 4 8.69 -8.27 11.75
CA TYR A 4 8.88 -9.71 11.60
C TYR A 4 8.94 -10.11 10.11
N GLN A 5 8.05 -9.58 9.27
CA GLN A 5 8.07 -9.83 7.83
C GLN A 5 9.34 -9.28 7.18
N THR A 6 9.80 -8.09 7.57
CA THR A 6 11.09 -7.54 7.11
C THR A 6 12.25 -8.44 7.53
N TYR A 7 12.27 -8.94 8.77
CA TYR A 7 13.27 -9.90 9.25
C TYR A 7 13.27 -11.20 8.44
N VAL A 8 12.08 -11.79 8.22
CA VAL A 8 11.91 -13.00 7.39
C VAL A 8 12.41 -12.75 5.96
N HIS A 9 12.04 -11.63 5.36
CA HIS A 9 12.45 -11.29 4.00
C HIS A 9 13.97 -11.09 3.88
N ALA A 10 14.57 -10.37 4.83
CA ALA A 10 16.03 -10.18 4.87
C ALA A 10 16.78 -11.52 5.00
N LEU A 11 16.30 -12.43 5.85
CA LEU A 11 16.88 -13.76 5.98
C LEU A 11 16.64 -14.63 4.75
N SER A 12 15.49 -14.48 4.09
CA SER A 12 15.18 -15.22 2.87
C SER A 12 16.17 -14.95 1.73
N ALA A 13 16.78 -13.76 1.69
CA ALA A 13 17.80 -13.40 0.71
C ALA A 13 19.09 -14.23 0.82
N PHE A 14 19.36 -14.84 1.98
CA PHE A 14 20.53 -15.70 2.21
C PHE A 14 20.25 -17.18 1.94
N TYR A 15 19.07 -17.53 1.44
CA TYR A 15 18.78 -18.90 1.03
C TYR A 15 19.64 -19.28 -0.18
N THR A 16 20.33 -20.41 -0.08
CA THR A 16 21.06 -21.04 -1.18
C THR A 16 20.61 -22.48 -1.31
N ALA A 17 21.05 -23.17 -2.37
CA ALA A 17 20.79 -24.60 -2.54
C ALA A 17 21.34 -25.46 -1.37
N THR A 18 22.29 -24.93 -0.60
CA THR A 18 23.00 -25.64 0.47
C THR A 18 22.79 -25.06 1.86
N THR A 19 22.29 -23.82 1.97
CA THR A 19 22.16 -23.11 3.25
C THR A 19 20.77 -22.51 3.39
N LYS A 20 20.11 -22.85 4.48
CA LYS A 20 18.83 -22.27 4.90
C LYS A 20 19.01 -21.58 6.25
N PRO A 21 19.02 -20.24 6.30
CA PRO A 21 19.08 -19.50 7.55
C PRO A 21 17.92 -19.87 8.49
N TYR A 22 18.22 -19.98 9.78
CA TYR A 22 17.20 -20.16 10.80
C TYR A 22 16.36 -18.89 10.94
N ILE A 23 15.04 -19.04 10.80
CA ILE A 23 14.06 -17.98 11.04
C ILE A 23 13.45 -18.26 12.40
N MET A 24 13.59 -17.31 13.33
CA MET A 24 12.98 -17.43 14.66
C MET A 24 11.45 -17.42 14.51
N PRO A 25 10.72 -18.42 15.02
CA PRO A 25 9.27 -18.49 14.89
C PRO A 25 8.56 -17.38 15.68
N VAL A 26 7.36 -17.00 15.25
CA VAL A 26 6.54 -15.98 15.91
C VAL A 26 6.24 -16.38 17.36
N SER A 27 5.94 -17.65 17.61
CA SER A 27 5.67 -18.16 18.97
C SER A 27 6.80 -17.89 19.95
N ALA A 28 8.06 -17.98 19.50
CA ALA A 28 9.24 -17.71 20.33
C ALA A 28 9.49 -16.21 20.60
N ARG A 29 8.75 -15.33 19.93
CA ARG A 29 8.78 -13.87 20.13
C ARG A 29 7.69 -13.37 21.07
N ILE A 30 6.80 -14.25 21.54
CA ILE A 30 5.67 -13.92 22.41
C ILE A 30 6.00 -14.42 23.82
N GLU A 31 5.62 -13.65 24.82
CA GLU A 31 5.69 -14.11 26.21
C GLU A 31 4.84 -15.38 26.39
N GLU A 32 5.38 -16.38 27.09
CA GLU A 32 4.76 -17.71 27.26
C GLU A 32 3.31 -17.63 27.76
N ARG A 33 3.04 -16.76 28.74
CA ARG A 33 1.67 -16.55 29.25
C ARG A 33 0.73 -16.04 28.17
N THR A 34 1.15 -15.06 27.38
CA THR A 34 0.36 -14.47 26.30
C THR A 34 0.12 -15.47 25.19
N CYS A 35 1.15 -16.26 24.83
CA CYS A 35 1.03 -17.37 23.88
C CYS A 35 -0.05 -18.37 24.32
N ASN A 36 0.00 -18.82 25.59
CA ASN A 36 -0.98 -19.75 26.14
C ASN A 36 -2.41 -19.19 26.12
N LEU A 37 -2.59 -17.91 26.43
CA LEU A 37 -3.90 -17.26 26.40
C LEU A 37 -4.48 -17.20 24.99
N ILE A 38 -3.69 -16.79 23.99
CA ILE A 38 -4.14 -16.76 22.58
C ILE A 38 -4.52 -18.16 22.10
N CYS A 39 -3.67 -19.16 22.39
CA CYS A 39 -3.93 -20.55 22.05
C CYS A 39 -5.24 -21.08 22.66
N MET A 40 -5.48 -20.78 23.93
CA MET A 40 -6.66 -21.25 24.66
C MET A 40 -7.95 -20.55 24.22
N TYR A 41 -7.94 -19.23 24.12
CA TYR A 41 -9.17 -18.45 23.93
C TYR A 41 -9.50 -18.15 22.47
N GLU A 42 -8.50 -18.07 21.60
CA GLU A 42 -8.70 -17.55 20.22
C GLU A 42 -8.47 -18.64 19.17
N LEU A 43 -7.42 -19.45 19.33
CA LEU A 43 -7.14 -20.55 18.40
C LEU A 43 -7.79 -21.88 18.79
N ASN A 44 -8.22 -22.00 20.06
CA ASN A 44 -8.77 -23.21 20.66
C ASN A 44 -7.90 -24.45 20.39
N LYS A 45 -6.58 -24.30 20.58
CA LYS A 45 -5.56 -25.32 20.32
C LYS A 45 -4.52 -25.35 21.44
N ASP A 46 -3.86 -26.50 21.59
CA ASP A 46 -2.65 -26.58 22.41
C ASP A 46 -1.52 -25.77 21.74
N PRO A 47 -0.70 -25.02 22.51
CA PRO A 47 0.42 -24.24 21.96
C PRO A 47 1.38 -25.05 21.09
N SER A 48 1.57 -26.34 21.37
CA SER A 48 2.44 -27.22 20.60
C SER A 48 1.88 -27.60 19.22
N TRP A 49 0.58 -27.39 19.00
CA TRP A 49 -0.12 -27.76 17.75
C TRP A 49 -0.37 -26.57 16.83
N VAL A 50 -0.06 -25.34 17.25
CA VAL A 50 -0.19 -24.15 16.40
C VAL A 50 1.02 -24.04 15.49
N SER A 51 0.80 -24.14 14.19
CA SER A 51 1.86 -23.97 13.19
C SER A 51 2.30 -22.51 13.05
N GLU A 52 3.51 -22.29 12.55
CA GLU A 52 4.02 -20.94 12.26
C GLU A 52 3.11 -20.17 11.29
N ALA A 53 2.53 -20.87 10.30
CA ALA A 53 1.60 -20.26 9.36
C ALA A 53 0.32 -19.75 10.04
N GLU A 54 -0.18 -20.48 11.04
CA GLU A 54 -1.34 -20.06 11.83
C GLU A 54 -1.03 -18.88 12.72
N TRP A 55 0.14 -18.84 13.37
CA TRP A 55 0.59 -17.67 14.11
C TRP A 55 0.67 -16.42 13.23
N VAL A 56 1.26 -16.56 12.04
CA VAL A 56 1.34 -15.45 11.08
C VAL A 56 -0.06 -15.02 10.64
N ALA A 57 -0.96 -15.96 10.33
CA ALA A 57 -2.33 -15.67 9.91
C ALA A 57 -3.11 -14.93 11.01
N TYR A 58 -3.03 -15.41 12.26
CA TYR A 58 -3.67 -14.81 13.42
C TYR A 58 -3.29 -13.35 13.61
N PHE A 59 -1.99 -13.03 13.67
CA PHE A 59 -1.55 -11.64 13.84
C PHE A 59 -1.79 -10.77 12.61
N LEU A 60 -1.87 -11.35 11.41
CA LEU A 60 -2.27 -10.61 10.21
C LEU A 60 -3.77 -10.33 10.21
N GLU A 61 -4.58 -11.21 10.78
CA GLU A 61 -6.02 -11.01 10.94
C GLU A 61 -6.31 -9.94 11.99
N ALA A 62 -5.60 -9.94 13.12
CA ALA A 62 -5.69 -8.87 14.13
C ALA A 62 -5.28 -7.48 13.59
N LEU A 63 -4.55 -7.42 12.47
CA LEU A 63 -4.23 -6.16 11.78
C LEU A 63 -5.30 -5.71 10.79
N LYS A 64 -6.28 -6.57 10.47
CA LYS A 64 -7.45 -6.16 9.68
C LYS A 64 -8.37 -5.37 10.61
N PRO A 65 -8.77 -4.15 10.24
CA PRO A 65 -9.74 -3.42 11.03
C PRO A 65 -11.08 -4.18 11.03
N GLU A 66 -11.74 -4.30 12.19
CA GLU A 66 -13.05 -4.96 12.35
C GLU A 66 -14.16 -4.29 11.50
N GLN A 67 -13.95 -3.02 11.14
CA GLN A 67 -14.81 -2.26 10.25
C GLN A 67 -13.94 -1.55 9.20
N GLU A 68 -14.34 -1.60 7.92
CA GLU A 68 -13.69 -0.89 6.81
C GLU A 68 -13.94 0.64 6.91
N ASP A 69 -13.57 1.24 8.04
CA ASP A 69 -13.63 2.68 8.26
C ASP A 69 -12.34 3.34 7.74
N TYR A 70 -12.39 3.75 6.49
CA TYR A 70 -11.29 4.44 5.83
C TYR A 70 -11.32 5.96 6.05
N THR A 71 -12.18 6.50 6.92
CA THR A 71 -12.35 7.95 7.11
C THR A 71 -11.05 8.66 7.43
N ALA A 72 -10.22 8.10 8.31
CA ALA A 72 -8.91 8.67 8.63
C ALA A 72 -7.97 8.72 7.41
N ILE A 73 -8.01 7.69 6.55
CA ILE A 73 -7.24 7.66 5.29
C ILE A 73 -7.82 8.67 4.30
N ASP A 74 -9.15 8.72 4.15
CA ASP A 74 -9.85 9.69 3.30
C ASP A 74 -9.49 11.14 3.68
N GLU A 75 -9.44 11.43 4.99
CA GLU A 75 -9.04 12.74 5.50
C GLU A 75 -7.57 13.05 5.24
N ALA A 76 -6.66 12.11 5.51
CA ALA A 76 -5.25 12.29 5.25
C ALA A 76 -4.97 12.48 3.74
N MET A 77 -5.66 11.74 2.88
CA MET A 77 -5.52 11.81 1.42
C MET A 77 -6.00 13.13 0.82
N LYS A 78 -6.86 13.90 1.49
CA LYS A 78 -7.23 15.26 1.04
C LYS A 78 -6.03 16.22 1.02
N ASN A 79 -5.00 15.95 1.83
CA ASN A 79 -3.77 16.73 1.86
C ASN A 79 -2.75 16.28 0.80
N LEU A 80 -3.02 15.17 0.11
CA LEU A 80 -2.17 14.67 -0.96
C LEU A 80 -2.24 15.64 -2.16
N LYS A 81 -1.08 16.11 -2.61
CA LYS A 81 -0.96 17.04 -3.73
C LYS A 81 0.29 16.76 -4.57
N LEU A 82 0.17 16.95 -5.87
CA LEU A 82 1.30 16.91 -6.80
C LEU A 82 2.16 18.16 -6.58
N LYS A 83 3.41 17.97 -6.17
CA LYS A 83 4.35 19.10 -5.99
C LYS A 83 4.78 19.61 -7.36
N THR A 84 4.32 20.80 -7.74
CA THR A 84 4.70 21.47 -9.00
C THR A 84 6.08 22.11 -8.96
N THR A 85 6.73 22.16 -7.78
CA THR A 85 8.07 22.72 -7.60
C THR A 85 9.17 21.97 -8.36
N PHE A 86 8.95 20.70 -8.71
CA PHE A 86 9.93 19.94 -9.49
C PHE A 86 9.83 20.25 -10.98
N PRO A 87 10.95 20.32 -11.72
CA PRO A 87 10.92 20.64 -13.15
C PRO A 87 10.43 19.46 -14.01
N ASP A 88 10.66 18.21 -13.59
CA ASP A 88 10.35 17.04 -14.40
C ASP A 88 9.14 16.24 -13.87
N ALA A 89 8.34 15.71 -14.80
CA ALA A 89 7.15 14.93 -14.49
C ALA A 89 7.44 13.68 -13.64
N LYS A 90 8.61 13.05 -13.83
CA LYS A 90 8.96 11.81 -13.12
C LYS A 90 9.18 12.09 -11.64
N SER A 91 9.85 13.17 -11.29
CA SER A 91 10.02 13.63 -9.91
C SER A 91 8.69 14.06 -9.30
N ARG A 92 7.86 14.84 -10.02
CA ARG A 92 6.52 15.25 -9.55
C ARG A 92 5.66 14.03 -9.17
N MET A 93 5.51 13.08 -10.11
CA MET A 93 4.72 11.86 -9.91
C MET A 93 5.36 10.89 -8.91
N GLY A 94 6.68 10.76 -8.94
CA GLY A 94 7.43 9.90 -8.02
C GLY A 94 7.25 10.31 -6.57
N GLN A 95 7.28 11.63 -6.32
CA GLN A 95 7.01 12.19 -4.99
C GLN A 95 5.55 12.00 -4.58
N LEU A 96 4.59 12.28 -5.47
CA LEU A 96 3.17 12.07 -5.20
C LEU A 96 2.88 10.61 -4.79
N ARG A 97 3.46 9.66 -5.52
CA ARG A 97 3.38 8.24 -5.20
C ARG A 97 3.98 7.96 -3.82
N ALA A 98 5.18 8.46 -3.53
CA ALA A 98 5.83 8.23 -2.24
C ALA A 98 5.00 8.78 -1.07
N ASP A 99 4.43 9.98 -1.22
CA ASP A 99 3.56 10.60 -0.21
C ASP A 99 2.27 9.79 0.00
N MET A 100 1.67 9.26 -1.08
CA MET A 100 0.51 8.37 -0.98
C MET A 100 0.83 7.07 -0.23
N HIS A 101 1.92 6.39 -0.56
CA HIS A 101 2.36 5.17 0.16
C HIS A 101 2.65 5.46 1.63
N LYS A 102 3.26 6.61 1.94
CA LYS A 102 3.51 7.03 3.33
C LYS A 102 2.22 7.17 4.13
N ILE A 103 1.18 7.79 3.56
CA ILE A 103 -0.13 7.91 4.23
C ILE A 103 -0.73 6.52 4.47
N LEU A 104 -0.73 5.65 3.44
CA LEU A 104 -1.27 4.29 3.57
C LEU A 104 -0.53 3.46 4.62
N ASP A 105 0.79 3.57 4.70
CA ASP A 105 1.61 2.85 5.67
C ASP A 105 1.37 3.34 7.11
N GLN A 106 1.14 4.64 7.31
CA GLN A 106 0.79 5.21 8.63
C GLN A 106 -0.52 4.65 9.18
N HIS A 107 -1.46 4.31 8.31
CA HIS A 107 -2.78 3.79 8.68
C HIS A 107 -2.92 2.27 8.49
N ASN A 108 -1.82 1.51 8.30
CA ASN A 108 -1.86 0.07 7.99
C ASN A 108 -2.74 -0.30 6.76
N GLY A 109 -3.07 0.67 5.90
CA GLY A 109 -4.05 0.51 4.83
C GLY A 109 -3.46 -0.03 3.52
N GLU A 110 -2.14 -0.01 3.36
CA GLU A 110 -1.49 -0.27 2.07
C GLU A 110 -1.93 -1.59 1.42
N ASN A 111 -1.79 -2.71 2.13
CA ASN A 111 -2.14 -4.01 1.55
C ASN A 111 -3.65 -4.13 1.22
N ILE A 112 -4.52 -3.59 2.07
CA ILE A 112 -5.98 -3.61 1.87
C ILE A 112 -6.35 -2.78 0.64
N PHE A 113 -5.77 -1.60 0.49
CA PHE A 113 -6.07 -0.72 -0.63
C PHE A 113 -5.59 -1.27 -1.97
N PHE A 114 -4.41 -1.89 -2.02
CA PHE A 114 -3.91 -2.51 -3.25
C PHE A 114 -4.66 -3.80 -3.61
N GLN A 115 -5.26 -4.51 -2.65
CA GLN A 115 -6.03 -5.73 -2.94
C GLN A 115 -7.50 -5.45 -3.26
N LYS A 116 -8.14 -4.54 -2.52
CA LYS A 116 -9.60 -4.34 -2.56
C LYS A 116 -10.02 -2.96 -3.07
N GLU A 117 -9.27 -1.90 -2.73
CA GLU A 117 -9.68 -0.50 -2.95
C GLU A 117 -8.85 0.24 -4.01
N GLN A 118 -8.35 -0.46 -5.04
CA GLN A 118 -7.53 0.16 -6.09
C GLN A 118 -8.24 1.31 -6.79
N LYS A 119 -9.57 1.24 -6.91
CA LYS A 119 -10.39 2.32 -7.46
C LYS A 119 -10.33 3.59 -6.61
N LYS A 120 -10.32 3.49 -5.27
CA LYS A 120 -10.14 4.64 -4.38
C LYS A 120 -8.73 5.22 -4.51
N LEU A 121 -7.70 4.38 -4.63
CA LEU A 121 -6.33 4.86 -4.87
C LEU A 121 -6.23 5.69 -6.15
N VAL A 122 -6.88 5.25 -7.24
CA VAL A 122 -6.96 6.04 -8.47
C VAL A 122 -7.67 7.38 -8.23
N GLN A 123 -8.74 7.39 -7.44
CA GLN A 123 -9.46 8.63 -7.12
C GLN A 123 -8.60 9.62 -6.32
N TYR A 124 -7.87 9.17 -5.29
CA TYR A 124 -6.96 10.03 -4.54
C TYR A 124 -5.84 10.58 -5.43
N LEU A 125 -5.22 9.71 -6.24
CA LEU A 125 -4.15 10.10 -7.16
C LEU A 125 -4.63 11.20 -8.11
N VAL A 126 -5.80 11.04 -8.73
CA VAL A 126 -6.37 12.01 -9.67
C VAL A 126 -6.79 13.30 -8.96
N ALA A 127 -7.34 13.22 -7.75
CA ALA A 127 -7.73 14.41 -6.98
C ALA A 127 -6.52 15.28 -6.61
N ALA A 128 -5.37 14.64 -6.34
CA ALA A 128 -4.11 15.28 -5.98
C ALA A 128 -3.37 15.93 -7.16
N LEU A 129 -3.78 15.69 -8.41
CA LEU A 129 -3.11 16.27 -9.57
C LEU A 129 -3.27 17.79 -9.63
N GLU A 130 -2.17 18.45 -9.96
CA GLU A 130 -2.11 19.87 -10.28
C GLU A 130 -1.27 20.06 -11.56
N PRO A 131 -1.50 21.12 -12.36
CA PRO A 131 -2.52 22.16 -12.22
C PRO A 131 -3.96 21.67 -12.51
N GLU A 132 -4.96 22.48 -12.16
CA GLU A 132 -6.38 22.10 -12.20
C GLU A 132 -6.89 21.76 -13.61
N ASP A 133 -6.43 22.48 -14.63
CA ASP A 133 -6.73 22.21 -16.03
C ASP A 133 -6.24 20.81 -16.46
N PHE A 134 -5.03 20.43 -16.05
CA PHE A 134 -4.50 19.09 -16.27
C PHE A 134 -5.34 18.04 -15.55
N ARG A 135 -5.68 18.28 -14.27
CA ARG A 135 -6.55 17.39 -13.48
C ARG A 135 -7.90 17.16 -14.16
N GLU A 136 -8.57 18.21 -14.63
CA GLU A 136 -9.86 18.11 -15.30
C GLU A 136 -9.76 17.36 -16.64
N ALA A 137 -8.68 17.55 -17.39
CA ALA A 137 -8.43 16.79 -18.61
C ALA A 137 -8.29 15.28 -18.32
N ILE A 138 -7.56 14.91 -17.26
CA ILE A 138 -7.43 13.51 -16.82
C ILE A 138 -8.78 12.95 -16.35
N ARG A 139 -9.56 13.70 -15.56
CA ARG A 139 -10.90 13.29 -15.12
C ARG A 139 -11.83 13.00 -16.29
N LYS A 140 -11.87 13.88 -17.29
CA LYS A 140 -12.68 13.70 -18.50
C LYS A 140 -12.25 12.45 -19.28
N ARG A 141 -10.95 12.22 -19.45
CA ARG A 141 -10.43 11.03 -20.12
C ARG A 141 -10.77 9.75 -19.35
N LEU A 142 -10.60 9.73 -18.04
CA LEU A 142 -10.95 8.58 -17.21
C LEU A 142 -12.46 8.29 -17.19
N ALA A 143 -13.31 9.28 -17.42
CA ALA A 143 -14.76 9.08 -17.52
C ALA A 143 -15.16 8.28 -18.78
N LEU A 144 -14.35 8.35 -19.84
CA LEU A 144 -14.60 7.59 -21.07
C LEU A 144 -14.51 6.08 -20.82
N ASP A 145 -15.43 5.32 -21.43
CA ASP A 145 -15.49 3.86 -21.26
C ASP A 145 -14.22 3.14 -21.76
N GLN A 146 -13.49 3.75 -22.70
CA GLN A 146 -12.21 3.26 -23.20
C GLN A 146 -11.13 3.14 -22.11
N HIS A 147 -11.28 3.86 -20.99
CA HIS A 147 -10.34 3.85 -19.87
C HIS A 147 -10.90 3.17 -18.61
N LYS A 148 -11.91 2.31 -18.75
CA LYS A 148 -12.53 1.60 -17.62
C LYS A 148 -11.56 0.72 -16.85
N ASP A 149 -10.58 0.12 -17.51
CA ASP A 149 -9.58 -0.74 -16.88
C ASP A 149 -8.54 0.07 -16.08
N MET A 150 -8.25 1.30 -16.50
CA MET A 150 -7.34 2.21 -15.78
C MET A 150 -7.92 2.68 -14.45
N ARG A 151 -9.24 2.58 -14.26
CA ARG A 151 -9.91 2.88 -12.99
C ARG A 151 -9.80 1.75 -11.97
N LYS A 152 -9.34 0.56 -12.40
CA LYS A 152 -9.23 -0.63 -11.55
C LYS A 152 -7.80 -0.99 -11.19
N ASP A 153 -6.82 -0.45 -11.93
CA ASP A 153 -5.39 -0.67 -11.68
C ASP A 153 -4.67 0.67 -11.49
N VAL A 154 -4.30 0.94 -10.24
CA VAL A 154 -3.59 2.15 -9.85
C VAL A 154 -2.19 2.25 -10.49
N VAL A 155 -1.51 1.12 -10.72
CA VAL A 155 -0.14 1.12 -11.29
C VAL A 155 -0.20 1.47 -12.77
N SER A 156 -1.14 0.90 -13.51
CA SER A 156 -1.38 1.27 -14.91
C SER A 156 -1.85 2.72 -15.04
N CYS A 157 -2.74 3.17 -14.16
CA CYS A 157 -3.19 4.57 -14.12
C CYS A 157 -2.02 5.53 -13.87
N TYR A 158 -1.15 5.21 -12.92
CA TYR A 158 0.04 6.00 -12.60
C TYR A 158 0.96 6.17 -13.82
N LYS A 159 1.28 5.08 -14.52
CA LYS A 159 2.16 5.13 -15.71
C LYS A 159 1.56 5.99 -16.81
N TRP A 160 0.26 5.86 -17.04
CA TRP A 160 -0.46 6.63 -18.04
C TRP A 160 -0.52 8.12 -17.70
N ILE A 161 -0.83 8.49 -16.45
CA ILE A 161 -0.80 9.90 -16.01
C ILE A 161 0.61 10.47 -16.15
N LEU A 162 1.64 9.70 -15.84
CA LEU A 162 3.03 10.13 -16.01
C LEU A 162 3.36 10.47 -17.47
N GLU A 163 2.97 9.63 -18.43
CA GLU A 163 3.16 9.90 -19.87
C GLU A 163 2.43 11.19 -20.29
N LEU A 164 1.20 11.38 -19.82
CA LEU A 164 0.42 12.58 -20.11
C LEU A 164 0.99 13.84 -19.46
N LEU A 165 1.52 13.74 -18.24
CA LEU A 165 2.17 14.85 -17.55
C LEU A 165 3.48 15.23 -18.25
N MET A 166 4.25 14.24 -18.72
CA MET A 166 5.46 14.48 -19.52
C MET A 166 5.13 15.27 -20.79
N ALA A 167 4.09 14.86 -21.53
CA ALA A 167 3.63 15.60 -22.69
C ALA A 167 3.16 17.01 -22.29
N TYR A 168 2.32 17.13 -21.26
CA TYR A 168 1.80 18.43 -20.80
C TYR A 168 2.91 19.44 -20.48
N LEU A 169 3.95 19.03 -19.75
CA LEU A 169 5.08 19.91 -19.42
C LEU A 169 5.95 20.29 -20.63
N GLN A 170 5.99 19.46 -21.69
CA GLN A 170 6.66 19.83 -22.94
C GLN A 170 5.93 20.97 -23.66
N TRP A 171 4.59 20.99 -23.60
CA TRP A 171 3.78 22.02 -24.25
C TRP A 171 3.56 23.26 -23.37
N ASN A 172 3.68 23.13 -22.03
CA ASN A 172 3.54 24.22 -21.05
C ASN A 172 4.72 24.22 -20.04
N PRO A 173 5.89 24.74 -20.41
CA PRO A 173 7.09 24.71 -19.55
C PRO A 173 7.05 25.70 -18.36
N SER A 174 6.01 26.51 -18.23
CA SER A 174 5.94 27.62 -17.25
C SER A 174 4.87 27.45 -16.15
N SER A 175 4.37 26.23 -15.93
CA SER A 175 3.33 25.91 -14.93
C SER A 175 3.81 25.08 -13.72
#